data_AF-A0A958Q5V7-F1
#
_entry.id   AF-A0A958Q5V7-F1
#
_cell.length_a   1.000
_cell.length_b   1.000
_cell.length_c   1.000
_cell.angle_alpha   90.00
_cell.angle_beta   90.00
_cell.angle_gamma   90.00
#
_symmetry.space_group_name_H-M   'P 1'
#
loop_
_entity.id
_entity.type
_entity.pdbx_description
1 polymer ?
#
loop_
_entity_poly.entity_id
_entity_poly.type
_entity_poly.pdbx_seq_one_letter_code
_entity_poly.pdbx_strand_id
1 'polypeptide(L)'
;MSRTPYSESHEYLRSLISSSGKSRTFSELLEYGKLIAELHQWCTTSLSERHLVEVAASLKAELTISGNEMDQLGIPVDLLPCFPDWEKGSREGFSPPPSRFHLPKIGAAKKLCFLRLQLSPFSPTLSAALLLIRRLIETLDETVRFSIAVEPGGNLEALHQIISEFGENVGERVSLVELQTTSVFAQDNARGARSQHDTPLLLVPRGFRQERERAREALHHQLTPQNFELPIGYSSLYWEGGNIVNDTHGCFIGVDHIRENMVRLGLTKDEVIALFQSEFGEHIEFMGSFEDTDYHPGDFRPYSSGQASFHIDLDLHVLGQLDKNEPPVALLASPEIGLQFSESILSLRKLVHDHFLTEEHAREHISFEYHSYAEERHERLKTYRKALETRGYRVVEVPDLRIDPRDNLFSTRNLDFIYCNVLSGNHRGSPTIFYLPYAVDQLDKRAEQSYREAGCNVVKVSQTGRLANLLMLFNGGLRCACSQIY
;
A
#
# COMPACT_ATOMS: atom_id res chain seq x y z
N MET A 1 -8.49 31.10 35.13
CA MET A 1 -8.47 31.28 33.66
C MET A 1 -7.06 31.65 33.25
N SER A 2 -6.20 30.65 33.07
CA SER A 2 -4.87 30.83 32.50
C SER A 2 -5.02 31.11 31.02
N ARG A 3 -4.52 32.27 30.55
CA ARG A 3 -4.34 32.50 29.11
C ARG A 3 -3.43 31.39 28.59
N THR A 4 -3.90 30.64 27.60
CA THR A 4 -3.05 29.67 26.91
C THR A 4 -1.93 30.42 26.18
N PRO A 5 -0.72 29.84 26.07
CA PRO A 5 0.42 30.49 25.40
C PRO A 5 0.17 30.85 23.93
N TYR A 6 -0.98 30.48 23.36
CA TYR A 6 -1.37 30.74 21.98
C TYR A 6 -2.02 32.11 21.74
N SER A 7 -2.53 32.82 22.75
CA SER A 7 -3.22 34.10 22.53
C SER A 7 -2.30 35.23 22.04
N GLU A 8 -1.01 35.18 22.40
CA GLU A 8 -0.02 36.19 22.02
C GLU A 8 0.54 35.96 20.59
N SER A 9 0.78 34.69 20.21
CA SER A 9 1.11 34.33 18.82
C SER A 9 -0.02 34.67 17.83
N HIS A 10 -1.26 34.73 18.33
CA HIS A 10 -2.48 34.99 17.58
C HIS A 10 -2.64 36.45 17.12
N GLU A 11 -2.45 37.41 18.04
CA GLU A 11 -2.49 38.84 17.70
C GLU A 11 -1.33 39.20 16.75
N TYR A 12 -0.18 38.55 16.91
CA TYR A 12 0.97 38.69 16.02
C TYR A 12 0.64 38.23 14.59
N LEU A 13 0.11 37.02 14.40
CA LEU A 13 -0.29 36.51 13.08
C LEU A 13 -1.32 37.40 12.37
N ARG A 14 -2.34 37.90 13.09
CA ARG A 14 -3.33 38.83 12.52
C ARG A 14 -2.72 40.18 12.13
N SER A 15 -1.81 40.72 12.94
CA SER A 15 -1.13 41.99 12.63
C SER A 15 -0.27 41.89 11.35
N LEU A 16 0.29 40.71 11.08
CA LEU A 16 1.20 40.48 9.96
C LEU A 16 0.50 40.29 8.61
N ILE A 17 -0.66 39.64 8.59
CA ILE A 17 -1.49 39.47 7.37
C ILE A 17 -1.93 40.84 6.82
N SER A 18 -2.12 41.84 7.70
CA SER A 18 -2.55 43.19 7.32
C SER A 18 -1.45 44.07 6.67
N SER A 19 -0.20 43.58 6.57
CA SER A 19 0.99 44.37 6.18
C SER A 19 1.50 44.15 4.75
N SER A 20 0.65 43.66 3.82
CA SER A 20 0.97 43.09 2.50
C SER A 20 1.55 44.05 1.42
N GLY A 21 2.51 44.91 1.77
CA GLY A 21 3.12 45.88 0.85
C GLY A 21 4.58 46.29 1.11
N LYS A 22 5.29 45.64 2.06
CA LYS A 22 6.71 45.92 2.34
C LYS A 22 7.61 44.73 2.00
N SER A 23 8.82 45.00 1.50
CA SER A 23 9.89 44.02 1.36
C SER A 23 10.19 43.42 2.74
N ARG A 24 10.05 42.11 2.87
CA ARG A 24 10.26 41.37 4.13
C ARG A 24 11.73 40.97 4.26
N THR A 25 12.26 41.05 5.47
CA THR A 25 13.61 40.59 5.76
C THR A 25 13.66 39.05 5.82
N PHE A 26 14.85 38.47 5.61
CA PHE A 26 15.04 37.01 5.75
C PHE A 26 14.69 36.51 7.16
N SER A 27 14.94 37.32 8.19
CA SER A 27 14.59 36.98 9.58
C SER A 27 13.07 36.87 9.77
N GLU A 28 12.30 37.82 9.20
CA GLU A 28 10.85 37.77 9.23
C GLU A 28 10.32 36.52 8.51
N LEU A 29 10.86 36.21 7.32
CA LEU A 29 10.49 34.99 6.58
C LEU A 29 10.77 33.71 7.37
N LEU A 30 11.88 33.65 8.11
CA LEU A 30 12.21 32.51 8.95
C LEU A 30 11.25 32.38 10.14
N GLU A 31 10.86 33.49 10.76
CA GLU A 31 9.85 33.49 11.83
C GLU A 31 8.47 33.03 11.33
N TYR A 32 8.05 33.49 10.15
CA TYR A 32 6.82 33.00 9.51
C TYR A 32 6.88 31.49 9.25
N GLY A 33 8.00 31.00 8.73
CA GLY A 33 8.19 29.57 8.49
C GLY A 33 8.04 28.73 9.76
N LYS A 34 8.59 29.21 10.89
CA LYS A 34 8.44 28.54 12.19
C LYS A 34 6.99 28.54 12.68
N LEU A 35 6.30 29.67 12.62
CA LEU A 35 4.90 29.77 13.04
C LEU A 35 3.98 28.87 12.20
N ILE A 36 4.22 28.79 10.89
CA ILE A 36 3.47 27.89 9.99
C ILE A 36 3.76 26.43 10.37
N ALA A 37 5.01 26.06 10.62
CA ALA A 37 5.38 24.72 11.04
C ALA A 37 4.75 24.35 12.40
N GLU A 38 4.73 25.27 13.36
CA GLU A 38 4.06 25.10 14.65
C GLU A 38 2.54 24.91 14.49
N LEU A 39 1.90 25.68 13.60
CA LEU A 39 0.48 25.56 13.33
C LEU A 39 0.14 24.24 12.63
N HIS A 40 0.98 23.79 11.70
CA HIS A 40 0.86 22.45 11.11
C HIS A 40 0.98 21.35 12.16
N GLN A 41 2.00 21.42 13.01
CA GLN A 41 2.19 20.45 14.09
C GLN A 41 1.01 20.43 15.05
N TRP A 42 0.47 21.62 15.38
CA TRP A 42 -0.73 21.74 16.20
C TRP A 42 -1.94 21.09 15.53
N CYS A 43 -2.14 21.30 14.22
CA CYS A 43 -3.25 20.67 13.49
C CYS A 43 -3.13 19.15 13.50
N THR A 44 -1.95 18.61 13.19
CA THR A 44 -1.68 17.16 13.23
C THR A 44 -1.93 16.56 14.61
N THR A 45 -1.42 17.20 15.66
CA THR A 45 -1.61 16.75 17.04
C THR A 45 -3.08 16.85 17.45
N SER A 46 -3.76 17.95 17.09
CA SER A 46 -5.17 18.16 17.42
C SER A 46 -6.08 17.16 16.72
N LEU A 47 -5.81 16.80 15.46
CA LEU A 47 -6.56 15.75 14.75
C LEU A 47 -6.34 14.36 15.39
N SER A 48 -5.17 14.11 15.98
CA SER A 48 -4.93 12.84 16.69
C SER A 48 -5.68 12.73 18.02
N GLU A 49 -6.07 13.86 18.62
CA GLU A 49 -6.68 13.93 19.96
C GLU A 49 -8.17 14.31 19.93
N ARG A 50 -8.62 14.97 18.86
CA ARG A 50 -9.95 15.61 18.77
C ARG A 50 -10.58 15.34 17.42
N HIS A 51 -11.89 15.55 17.36
CA HIS A 51 -12.62 15.30 16.13
C HIS A 51 -12.40 16.40 15.09
N LEU A 52 -12.39 16.03 13.81
CA LEU A 52 -12.19 16.91 12.65
C LEU A 52 -12.96 18.22 12.75
N VAL A 53 -14.27 18.12 12.99
CA VAL A 53 -15.16 19.28 13.02
C VAL A 53 -14.87 20.23 14.19
N GLU A 54 -14.34 19.72 15.31
CA GLU A 54 -13.97 20.54 16.46
C GLU A 54 -12.69 21.32 16.15
N VAL A 55 -11.71 20.68 15.53
CA VAL A 55 -10.46 21.31 15.08
C VAL A 55 -10.78 22.37 14.02
N ALA A 56 -11.57 22.03 13.00
CA ALA A 56 -11.94 22.95 11.91
C ALA A 56 -12.78 24.14 12.41
N ALA A 57 -13.77 23.91 13.28
CA ALA A 57 -14.56 25.00 13.87
C ALA A 57 -13.70 25.93 14.73
N SER A 58 -12.77 25.36 15.52
CA SER A 58 -11.84 26.15 16.34
C SER A 58 -10.98 27.04 15.46
N LEU A 59 -10.32 26.48 14.43
CA LEU A 59 -9.52 27.24 13.47
C LEU A 59 -10.32 28.36 12.78
N LYS A 60 -11.56 28.07 12.36
CA LYS A 60 -12.42 29.07 11.71
C LYS A 60 -12.77 30.21 12.67
N ALA A 61 -13.16 29.89 13.91
CA ALA A 61 -13.52 30.90 14.91
C ALA A 61 -12.31 31.74 15.36
N GLU A 62 -11.17 31.10 15.52
CA GLU A 62 -9.95 31.69 16.07
C GLU A 62 -9.16 32.49 15.03
N LEU A 63 -8.99 31.97 13.82
CA LEU A 63 -8.13 32.55 12.79
C LEU A 63 -8.91 33.18 11.63
N THR A 64 -10.22 32.94 11.53
CA THR A 64 -11.05 33.43 10.40
C THR A 64 -10.51 32.95 9.04
N ILE A 65 -9.95 31.74 9.01
CA ILE A 65 -9.37 31.16 7.80
C ILE A 65 -10.42 30.51 6.89
N SER A 66 -10.15 30.56 5.59
CA SER A 66 -10.93 29.93 4.53
C SER A 66 -10.71 28.41 4.47
N GLY A 67 -11.56 27.71 3.73
CA GLY A 67 -11.39 26.28 3.46
C GLY A 67 -10.09 25.94 2.73
N ASN A 68 -9.62 26.82 1.84
CA ASN A 68 -8.33 26.62 1.18
C ASN A 68 -7.19 26.71 2.20
N GLU A 69 -7.18 27.74 3.07
CA GLU A 69 -6.17 27.89 4.12
C GLU A 69 -6.21 26.72 5.13
N MET A 70 -7.39 26.21 5.48
CA MET A 70 -7.51 24.98 6.29
C MET A 70 -6.90 23.76 5.58
N ASP A 71 -7.21 23.55 4.30
CA ASP A 71 -6.53 22.52 3.49
C ASP A 71 -5.02 22.75 3.49
N GLN A 72 -4.58 24.01 3.52
CA GLN A 72 -3.16 24.38 3.63
C GLN A 72 -2.49 23.95 4.91
N LEU A 73 -3.23 23.87 6.00
CA LEU A 73 -2.74 23.39 7.29
C LEU A 73 -2.87 21.86 7.45
N GLY A 74 -3.36 21.15 6.43
CA GLY A 74 -3.55 19.70 6.46
C GLY A 74 -4.91 19.26 6.98
N ILE A 75 -5.87 20.18 7.18
CA ILE A 75 -7.24 19.84 7.56
C ILE A 75 -7.95 19.20 6.35
N PRO A 76 -8.59 18.02 6.50
CA PRO A 76 -9.27 17.34 5.39
C PRO A 76 -10.62 18.00 5.07
N VAL A 77 -10.58 19.19 4.46
CA VAL A 77 -11.77 20.02 4.20
C VAL A 77 -12.79 19.37 3.26
N ASP A 78 -12.36 18.41 2.44
CA ASP A 78 -13.24 17.63 1.57
C ASP A 78 -14.15 16.66 2.34
N LEU A 79 -13.86 16.40 3.63
CA LEU A 79 -14.69 15.61 4.52
C LEU A 79 -15.65 16.46 5.36
N LEU A 80 -15.41 17.76 5.53
CA LEU A 80 -16.30 18.65 6.29
C LEU A 80 -17.75 18.66 5.78
N PRO A 81 -18.05 18.57 4.46
CA PRO A 81 -19.42 18.45 3.96
C PRO A 81 -20.17 17.21 4.44
N CYS A 82 -19.48 16.18 4.97
CA CYS A 82 -20.13 15.01 5.58
C CYS A 82 -20.83 15.36 6.90
N PHE A 83 -20.55 16.54 7.46
CA PHE A 83 -21.04 17.02 8.75
C PHE A 83 -21.80 18.34 8.54
N PRO A 84 -23.14 18.34 8.47
CA PRO A 84 -23.93 19.52 8.10
C PRO A 84 -23.69 20.76 8.98
N ASP A 85 -23.41 20.54 10.26
CA ASP A 85 -23.20 21.59 11.28
C ASP A 85 -21.73 21.67 11.75
N TRP A 86 -20.76 21.28 10.91
CA TRP A 86 -19.34 21.26 11.29
C TRP A 86 -18.83 22.62 11.78
N GLU A 87 -19.36 23.73 11.28
CA GLU A 87 -18.95 25.09 11.69
C GLU A 87 -19.26 25.40 13.15
N LYS A 88 -20.20 24.65 13.75
CA LYS A 88 -20.55 24.73 15.18
C LYS A 88 -19.74 23.72 16.02
N GLY A 89 -18.83 22.97 15.39
CA GLY A 89 -18.14 21.84 16.02
C GLY A 89 -19.05 20.62 16.25
N SER A 90 -20.20 20.53 15.55
CA SER A 90 -21.12 19.40 15.71
C SER A 90 -20.70 18.22 14.84
N ARG A 91 -20.78 17.03 15.43
CA ARG A 91 -20.59 15.73 14.76
C ARG A 91 -21.92 15.13 14.29
N GLU A 92 -23.04 15.71 14.70
CA GLU A 92 -24.37 15.18 14.41
C GLU A 92 -24.69 15.21 12.92
N GLY A 93 -25.44 14.20 12.47
CA GLY A 93 -25.86 14.10 11.07
C GLY A 93 -24.75 13.70 10.10
N PHE A 94 -23.67 13.07 10.60
CA PHE A 94 -22.64 12.49 9.73
C PHE A 94 -23.27 11.62 8.65
N SER A 95 -22.93 11.91 7.39
CA SER A 95 -23.28 11.10 6.23
C SER A 95 -22.05 11.00 5.33
N PRO A 96 -21.52 9.80 5.05
CA PRO A 96 -20.43 9.66 4.11
C PRO A 96 -20.86 10.18 2.72
N PRO A 97 -19.93 10.72 1.92
CA PRO A 97 -20.25 11.19 0.57
C PRO A 97 -20.69 9.99 -0.27
N PRO A 98 -21.50 10.16 -1.32
CA PRO A 98 -21.83 9.06 -2.22
C PRO A 98 -20.57 8.50 -2.88
N SER A 99 -20.57 7.19 -3.09
CA SER A 99 -19.48 6.47 -3.74
C SER A 99 -19.12 7.10 -5.08
N ARG A 100 -17.86 7.53 -5.23
CA ARG A 100 -17.34 8.08 -6.50
C ARG A 100 -16.64 7.01 -7.33
N PHE A 101 -16.21 5.95 -6.67
CA PHE A 101 -15.34 4.93 -7.21
C PHE A 101 -15.77 3.56 -6.71
N HIS A 102 -15.45 2.51 -7.45
CA HIS A 102 -15.53 1.14 -6.95
C HIS A 102 -14.31 0.35 -7.41
N LEU A 103 -13.90 -0.63 -6.59
CA LEU A 103 -12.80 -1.52 -6.94
C LEU A 103 -13.24 -2.47 -8.04
N PRO A 104 -12.35 -2.79 -9.00
CA PRO A 104 -12.68 -3.69 -10.08
C PRO A 104 -12.83 -5.11 -9.53
N LYS A 105 -13.65 -5.91 -10.20
CA LYS A 105 -13.79 -7.33 -9.92
C LYS A 105 -12.57 -8.09 -10.45
N ILE A 106 -11.61 -8.36 -9.57
CA ILE A 106 -10.37 -9.07 -9.92
C ILE A 106 -10.44 -10.55 -9.50
N GLY A 107 -9.52 -11.37 -9.97
CA GLY A 107 -9.43 -12.79 -9.59
C GLY A 107 -8.71 -13.64 -10.64
N ALA A 108 -8.35 -14.87 -10.28
CA ALA A 108 -7.59 -15.75 -11.16
C ALA A 108 -8.37 -16.18 -12.41
N ALA A 109 -9.70 -16.22 -12.35
CA ALA A 109 -10.54 -16.48 -13.53
C ALA A 109 -10.70 -15.27 -14.46
N LYS A 110 -10.28 -14.06 -14.04
CA LYS A 110 -10.41 -12.82 -14.83
C LYS A 110 -9.17 -12.58 -15.66
N LYS A 111 -9.36 -12.09 -16.89
CA LYS A 111 -8.25 -11.76 -17.78
C LYS A 111 -7.39 -10.66 -17.15
N LEU A 112 -6.09 -10.91 -17.03
CA LEU A 112 -5.13 -9.87 -16.72
C LEU A 112 -4.94 -9.04 -17.99
N CYS A 113 -5.27 -7.75 -17.95
CA CYS A 113 -5.23 -6.88 -19.13
C CYS A 113 -4.08 -5.87 -19.04
N PHE A 114 -3.88 -5.28 -17.87
CA PHE A 114 -2.94 -4.18 -17.69
C PHE A 114 -2.19 -4.30 -16.37
N LEU A 115 -0.89 -4.05 -16.42
CA LEU A 115 -0.02 -3.96 -15.25
C LEU A 115 0.69 -2.61 -15.21
N ARG A 116 0.67 -1.98 -14.05
CA ARG A 116 1.48 -0.81 -13.76
C ARG A 116 2.68 -1.21 -12.91
N LEU A 117 3.85 -0.74 -13.32
CA LEU A 117 5.13 -0.89 -12.61
C LEU A 117 5.79 0.47 -12.41
N GLN A 118 6.82 0.50 -11.58
CA GLN A 118 7.60 1.70 -11.28
C GLN A 118 9.08 1.43 -11.43
N LEU A 119 9.79 2.45 -11.92
CA LEU A 119 11.22 2.43 -12.17
C LEU A 119 11.81 3.77 -11.70
N SER A 120 12.69 3.71 -10.70
CA SER A 120 13.50 4.85 -10.29
C SER A 120 14.94 4.65 -10.81
N PRO A 121 15.39 5.43 -11.82
CA PRO A 121 16.74 5.30 -12.38
C PRO A 121 17.84 5.61 -11.36
N PHE A 122 17.52 6.33 -10.29
CA PHE A 122 18.44 6.75 -9.24
C PHE A 122 18.42 5.82 -8.02
N SER A 123 17.52 4.83 -8.01
CA SER A 123 17.37 3.89 -6.90
C SER A 123 18.22 2.62 -7.09
N PRO A 124 18.78 2.04 -6.02
CA PRO A 124 19.40 0.71 -6.04
C PRO A 124 18.48 -0.41 -6.58
N THR A 125 17.17 -0.16 -6.60
CA THR A 125 16.13 -1.08 -7.09
C THR A 125 16.07 -1.21 -8.62
N LEU A 126 16.71 -0.32 -9.38
CA LEU A 126 16.61 -0.26 -10.86
C LEU A 126 16.86 -1.62 -11.52
N SER A 127 17.91 -2.32 -11.10
CA SER A 127 18.27 -3.62 -11.68
C SER A 127 17.23 -4.71 -11.40
N ALA A 128 16.60 -4.68 -10.23
CA ALA A 128 15.52 -5.60 -9.87
C ALA A 128 14.25 -5.29 -10.65
N ALA A 129 13.91 -4.00 -10.79
CA ALA A 129 12.76 -3.54 -11.57
C ALA A 129 12.89 -3.92 -13.06
N LEU A 130 14.03 -3.65 -13.69
CA LEU A 130 14.28 -4.02 -15.09
C LEU A 130 14.23 -5.55 -15.30
N LEU A 131 14.81 -6.32 -14.37
CA LEU A 131 14.73 -7.77 -14.42
C LEU A 131 13.28 -8.26 -14.28
N LEU A 132 12.50 -7.68 -13.38
CA LEU A 132 11.08 -7.98 -13.22
C LEU A 132 10.30 -7.68 -14.50
N ILE A 133 10.46 -6.49 -15.07
CA ILE A 133 9.78 -6.07 -16.31
C ILE A 133 10.07 -7.07 -17.43
N ARG A 134 11.35 -7.39 -17.66
CA ARG A 134 11.73 -8.39 -18.67
C ARG A 134 11.02 -9.72 -18.44
N ARG A 135 11.05 -10.23 -17.21
CA ARG A 135 10.44 -11.51 -16.86
C ARG A 135 8.93 -11.52 -17.04
N LEU A 136 8.24 -10.43 -16.71
CA LEU A 136 6.81 -10.31 -16.93
C LEU A 136 6.46 -10.26 -18.42
N ILE A 137 7.23 -9.53 -19.24
CA ILE A 137 7.04 -9.49 -20.70
C ILE A 137 7.20 -10.87 -21.33
N GLU A 138 8.22 -11.62 -20.90
CA GLU A 138 8.51 -13.00 -21.36
C GLU A 138 7.43 -14.00 -20.92
N THR A 139 6.79 -13.77 -19.76
CA THR A 139 5.93 -14.77 -19.10
C THR A 139 4.44 -14.55 -19.37
N LEU A 140 3.99 -13.29 -19.36
CA LEU A 140 2.57 -12.94 -19.48
C LEU A 140 2.11 -12.94 -20.93
N ASP A 141 0.80 -13.19 -21.13
CA ASP A 141 0.17 -13.20 -22.45
C ASP A 141 0.47 -11.90 -23.23
N GLU A 142 0.64 -12.00 -24.55
CA GLU A 142 0.96 -10.87 -25.43
C GLU A 142 -0.07 -9.75 -25.37
N THR A 143 -1.30 -10.06 -24.98
CA THR A 143 -2.37 -9.06 -24.82
C THR A 143 -2.27 -8.23 -23.55
N VAL A 144 -1.38 -8.60 -22.61
CA VAL A 144 -1.13 -7.81 -21.40
C VAL A 144 -0.29 -6.61 -21.78
N ARG A 145 -0.80 -5.43 -21.42
CA ARG A 145 -0.10 -4.14 -21.56
C ARG A 145 0.55 -3.73 -20.25
N PHE A 146 1.62 -2.95 -20.35
CA PHE A 146 2.42 -2.45 -19.25
C PHE A 146 2.49 -0.92 -19.33
N SER A 147 2.25 -0.26 -18.21
CA SER A 147 2.66 1.13 -18.01
C SER A 147 3.72 1.19 -16.93
N ILE A 148 4.87 1.74 -17.29
CA ILE A 148 6.02 1.85 -16.41
C ILE A 148 6.21 3.32 -16.09
N ALA A 149 5.90 3.67 -14.85
CA ALA A 149 6.18 4.99 -14.31
C ALA A 149 7.69 5.12 -14.05
N VAL A 150 8.33 6.12 -14.64
CA VAL A 150 9.76 6.38 -14.56
C VAL A 150 10.00 7.69 -13.81
N GLU A 151 10.85 7.67 -12.78
CA GLU A 151 11.20 8.89 -12.05
C GLU A 151 11.82 9.96 -12.98
N PRO A 152 11.37 11.24 -12.91
CA PRO A 152 11.84 12.33 -13.75
C PRO A 152 13.36 12.53 -13.68
N GLY A 153 13.97 12.91 -14.81
CA GLY A 153 15.41 13.09 -14.92
C GLY A 153 16.18 11.84 -15.36
N GLY A 154 15.49 10.69 -15.46
CA GLY A 154 16.02 9.51 -16.13
C GLY A 154 16.18 9.69 -17.64
N ASN A 155 17.11 8.95 -18.24
CA ASN A 155 17.21 8.87 -19.70
C ASN A 155 16.14 7.89 -20.24
N LEU A 156 14.93 8.41 -20.52
CA LEU A 156 13.82 7.63 -21.06
C LEU A 156 14.14 6.93 -22.37
N GLU A 157 14.90 7.56 -23.26
CA GLU A 157 15.28 6.98 -24.55
C GLU A 157 16.15 5.75 -24.36
N ALA A 158 17.15 5.83 -23.46
CA ALA A 158 17.99 4.69 -23.12
C ALA A 158 17.18 3.57 -22.44
N LEU A 159 16.25 3.91 -21.54
CA LEU A 159 15.36 2.92 -20.91
C LEU A 159 14.44 2.25 -21.94
N HIS A 160 13.87 3.03 -22.85
CA HIS A 160 13.05 2.51 -23.94
C HIS A 160 13.86 1.57 -24.84
N GLN A 161 15.09 1.95 -25.19
CA GLN A 161 16.00 1.08 -25.95
C GLN A 161 16.26 -0.24 -25.22
N ILE A 162 16.66 -0.19 -23.95
CA ILE A 162 16.91 -1.39 -23.14
C ILE A 162 15.65 -2.28 -23.07
N ILE A 163 14.48 -1.69 -22.81
CA ILE A 163 13.24 -2.45 -22.68
C ILE A 163 12.81 -3.04 -24.02
N SER A 164 13.02 -2.33 -25.13
CA SER A 164 12.71 -2.84 -26.47
C SER A 164 13.50 -4.11 -26.84
N GLU A 165 14.64 -4.36 -26.19
CA GLU A 165 15.44 -5.58 -26.37
C GLU A 165 14.90 -6.79 -25.57
N PHE A 166 13.85 -6.62 -24.74
CA PHE A 166 13.33 -7.69 -23.89
C PHE A 166 12.45 -8.71 -24.63
N GLY A 167 12.00 -8.43 -25.85
CA GLY A 167 11.21 -9.36 -26.65
C GLY A 167 10.61 -8.74 -27.90
N GLU A 168 9.87 -9.54 -28.65
CA GLU A 168 9.11 -9.08 -29.81
C GLU A 168 7.87 -8.28 -29.36
N ASN A 169 7.46 -7.29 -30.18
CA ASN A 169 6.27 -6.45 -29.95
C ASN A 169 6.26 -5.64 -28.63
N VAL A 170 7.42 -5.46 -27.98
CA VAL A 170 7.50 -4.70 -26.72
C VAL A 170 6.99 -3.27 -26.88
N GLY A 171 7.29 -2.60 -28.01
CA GLY A 171 6.84 -1.23 -28.27
C GLY A 171 5.32 -1.05 -28.34
N GLU A 172 4.55 -2.11 -28.60
CA GLU A 172 3.08 -2.08 -28.57
C GLU A 172 2.51 -2.42 -27.20
N ARG A 173 3.28 -3.16 -26.39
CA ARG A 173 2.86 -3.65 -25.07
C ARG A 173 3.28 -2.73 -23.93
N VAL A 174 4.34 -1.94 -24.09
CA VAL A 174 4.95 -1.17 -23.00
C VAL A 174 4.89 0.32 -23.30
N SER A 175 4.36 1.08 -22.34
CA SER A 175 4.41 2.54 -22.34
C SER A 175 5.24 3.03 -21.15
N LEU A 176 6.22 3.89 -21.42
CA LEU A 176 6.97 4.60 -20.37
C LEU A 176 6.32 5.95 -20.10
N VAL A 177 6.14 6.26 -18.83
CA VAL A 177 5.51 7.51 -18.39
C VAL A 177 6.41 8.16 -17.35
N GLU A 178 6.85 9.39 -17.57
CA GLU A 178 7.54 10.12 -16.51
C GLU A 178 6.57 10.39 -15.36
N LEU A 179 6.92 9.95 -14.18
CA LEU A 179 6.16 10.14 -12.96
C LEU A 179 7.09 10.11 -11.76
N GLN A 180 7.02 11.12 -10.88
CA GLN A 180 7.77 11.09 -9.64
C GLN A 180 7.32 9.89 -8.81
N THR A 181 8.22 8.91 -8.70
CA THR A 181 8.02 7.72 -7.87
C THR A 181 9.06 7.73 -6.77
N THR A 182 8.64 7.56 -5.52
CA THR A 182 9.56 7.45 -4.38
C THR A 182 9.94 6.00 -4.07
N SER A 183 9.28 5.02 -4.71
CA SER A 183 9.55 3.59 -4.55
C SER A 183 9.24 2.80 -5.82
N VAL A 184 9.59 1.52 -5.84
CA VAL A 184 9.22 0.56 -6.89
C VAL A 184 7.86 -0.11 -6.65
N PHE A 185 7.21 0.20 -5.54
CA PHE A 185 5.97 -0.47 -5.12
C PHE A 185 4.75 0.21 -5.73
N ALA A 186 4.50 -0.14 -6.99
CA ALA A 186 3.37 0.36 -7.75
C ALA A 186 2.02 0.00 -7.11
N GLN A 187 1.94 -1.04 -6.30
CA GLN A 187 0.69 -1.43 -5.64
C GLN A 187 0.24 -0.39 -4.60
N ASP A 188 1.17 0.28 -3.92
CA ASP A 188 0.84 1.05 -2.72
C ASP A 188 0.33 2.45 -3.00
N ASN A 189 0.90 3.11 -4.00
CA ASN A 189 0.59 4.51 -4.29
C ASN A 189 -0.60 4.72 -5.24
N ALA A 190 -1.08 3.67 -5.91
CA ALA A 190 -2.34 3.73 -6.64
C ALA A 190 -2.85 2.34 -7.10
N ARG A 191 -4.16 2.24 -7.30
CA ARG A 191 -4.83 1.02 -7.76
C ARG A 191 -5.73 1.29 -8.96
N GLY A 192 -5.94 0.28 -9.80
CA GLY A 192 -7.04 0.31 -10.76
C GLY A 192 -8.38 0.38 -10.03
N ALA A 193 -9.26 1.28 -10.49
CA ALA A 193 -10.61 1.46 -10.00
C ALA A 193 -11.53 1.87 -11.16
N ARG A 194 -12.81 2.01 -10.85
CA ARG A 194 -13.82 2.46 -11.81
C ARG A 194 -14.63 3.60 -11.23
N SER A 195 -14.99 4.59 -12.04
CA SER A 195 -15.87 5.68 -11.63
C SER A 195 -17.29 5.18 -11.36
N GLN A 196 -18.13 6.05 -10.80
CA GLN A 196 -19.59 5.84 -10.74
C GLN A 196 -20.26 5.58 -12.11
N HIS A 197 -19.59 5.94 -13.21
CA HIS A 197 -20.04 5.70 -14.58
C HIS A 197 -19.31 4.53 -15.25
N ASP A 198 -18.71 3.63 -14.47
CA ASP A 198 -17.99 2.43 -14.93
C ASP A 198 -16.78 2.75 -15.84
N THR A 199 -16.22 3.96 -15.72
CA THR A 199 -15.01 4.36 -16.47
C THR A 199 -13.76 3.91 -15.71
N PRO A 200 -12.84 3.15 -16.33
CA PRO A 200 -11.57 2.79 -15.69
C PRO A 200 -10.77 4.02 -15.30
N LEU A 201 -10.17 4.00 -14.11
CA LEU A 201 -9.36 5.09 -13.59
C LEU A 201 -8.28 4.56 -12.64
N LEU A 202 -7.29 5.41 -12.36
CA LEU A 202 -6.31 5.17 -11.32
C LEU A 202 -6.75 5.85 -10.03
N LEU A 203 -7.03 5.08 -8.98
CA LEU A 203 -7.40 5.62 -7.67
C LEU A 203 -6.14 5.78 -6.81
N VAL A 204 -5.93 6.98 -6.30
CA VAL A 204 -4.75 7.40 -5.54
C VAL A 204 -5.13 7.69 -4.09
N PRO A 205 -4.37 7.22 -3.07
CA PRO A 205 -4.67 7.47 -1.65
C PRO A 205 -4.53 8.94 -1.25
N ARG A 206 -5.15 9.34 -0.13
CA ARG A 206 -4.99 10.70 0.44
C ARG A 206 -3.53 11.04 0.74
N GLY A 207 -2.72 10.06 1.17
CA GLY A 207 -1.29 10.24 1.47
C GLY A 207 -0.53 10.92 0.35
N PHE A 208 -0.92 10.64 -0.89
CA PHE A 208 -0.31 11.18 -2.09
C PHE A 208 -1.00 12.46 -2.61
N ARG A 209 -2.05 12.95 -1.92
CA ARG A 209 -2.65 14.28 -2.19
C ARG A 209 -1.82 15.42 -1.62
N GLN A 210 -1.04 15.17 -0.55
CA GLN A 210 -0.37 16.23 0.21
C GLN A 210 1.07 15.87 0.59
N GLU A 211 1.98 15.93 -0.39
CA GLU A 211 3.32 16.47 -0.19
C GLU A 211 3.39 17.78 -0.99
N ARG A 212 3.08 18.88 -0.30
CA ARG A 212 2.98 20.22 -0.89
C ARG A 212 4.37 20.68 -1.35
N GLU A 213 4.37 21.25 -2.57
CA GLU A 213 5.49 21.76 -3.37
C GLU A 213 6.42 20.76 -4.07
N ARG A 214 6.32 19.44 -3.84
CA ARG A 214 6.97 18.45 -4.75
C ARG A 214 6.03 17.44 -5.37
N ALA A 215 4.99 16.97 -4.67
CA ALA A 215 4.08 15.96 -5.20
C ALA A 215 2.80 16.53 -5.81
N ARG A 216 2.33 17.70 -5.36
CA ARG A 216 1.06 18.28 -5.85
C ARG A 216 1.14 18.76 -7.31
N GLU A 217 2.32 19.19 -7.78
CA GLU A 217 2.56 19.48 -9.20
C GLU A 217 3.07 18.24 -9.96
N ALA A 218 3.93 17.40 -9.36
CA ALA A 218 4.45 16.21 -10.04
C ALA A 218 3.35 15.17 -10.33
N LEU A 219 2.59 14.69 -9.32
CA LEU A 219 1.55 13.67 -9.53
C LEU A 219 0.27 14.20 -10.19
N HIS A 220 -0.02 15.52 -10.19
CA HIS A 220 -1.22 16.07 -10.84
C HIS A 220 -0.95 16.57 -12.27
N HIS A 221 0.27 17.05 -12.60
CA HIS A 221 0.63 17.38 -13.99
C HIS A 221 1.18 16.17 -14.77
N GLN A 222 1.93 15.25 -14.15
CA GLN A 222 2.58 14.12 -14.86
C GLN A 222 1.65 12.94 -15.12
N LEU A 223 0.59 12.83 -14.33
CA LEU A 223 -0.37 11.75 -14.31
C LEU A 223 -1.67 12.18 -15.03
N THR A 224 -1.63 13.32 -15.73
CA THR A 224 -2.72 13.80 -16.59
C THR A 224 -3.12 12.75 -17.64
N PRO A 225 -4.38 12.78 -18.13
CA PRO A 225 -4.86 11.85 -19.16
C PRO A 225 -4.03 11.78 -20.46
N GLN A 226 -3.09 12.72 -20.64
CA GLN A 226 -2.19 12.76 -21.79
C GLN A 226 -1.05 11.74 -21.68
N ASN A 227 -0.63 11.40 -20.47
CA ASN A 227 0.52 10.50 -20.22
C ASN A 227 0.07 9.12 -19.70
N PHE A 228 -1.00 9.10 -18.91
CA PHE A 228 -1.66 7.87 -18.48
C PHE A 228 -2.98 7.80 -19.24
N GLU A 229 -3.25 6.72 -19.99
CA GLU A 229 -4.52 6.54 -20.74
C GLU A 229 -5.77 6.48 -19.83
N LEU A 230 -5.61 6.65 -18.52
CA LEU A 230 -6.66 6.56 -17.51
C LEU A 230 -6.79 7.86 -16.72
N PRO A 231 -8.02 8.35 -16.47
CA PRO A 231 -8.26 9.43 -15.52
C PRO A 231 -7.84 9.05 -14.10
N ILE A 232 -7.66 10.05 -13.24
CA ILE A 232 -7.28 9.86 -11.83
C ILE A 232 -8.45 10.18 -10.92
N GLY A 233 -8.71 9.26 -10.00
CA GLY A 233 -9.55 9.48 -8.83
C GLY A 233 -8.68 9.62 -7.60
N TYR A 234 -9.09 10.46 -6.65
CA TYR A 234 -8.41 10.57 -5.38
C TYR A 234 -9.31 10.08 -4.26
N SER A 235 -8.81 9.16 -3.45
CA SER A 235 -9.44 8.66 -2.22
C SER A 235 -9.39 9.71 -1.12
N SER A 236 -10.49 9.85 -0.37
CA SER A 236 -10.57 10.75 0.79
C SER A 236 -9.92 10.14 2.03
N LEU A 237 -9.46 8.90 1.94
CA LEU A 237 -8.81 8.13 3.00
C LEU A 237 -7.34 7.87 2.68
N TYR A 238 -6.55 7.75 3.74
CA TYR A 238 -5.20 7.21 3.69
C TYR A 238 -5.26 5.68 3.56
N TRP A 239 -4.45 5.14 2.65
CA TRP A 239 -4.26 3.71 2.52
C TRP A 239 -3.05 3.43 1.63
N GLU A 240 -2.49 2.25 1.81
CA GLU A 240 -1.56 1.58 0.91
C GLU A 240 -2.24 0.37 0.28
N GLY A 241 -2.06 0.20 -1.03
CA GLY A 241 -2.72 -0.86 -1.79
C GLY A 241 -2.28 -2.27 -1.44
N GLY A 242 -1.10 -2.50 -0.86
CA GLY A 242 -0.72 -3.80 -0.30
C GLY A 242 -1.64 -4.21 0.86
N ASN A 243 -2.26 -3.23 1.54
CA ASN A 243 -3.19 -3.49 2.63
C ASN A 243 -4.66 -3.66 2.20
N ILE A 244 -4.92 -3.75 0.88
CA ILE A 244 -6.25 -3.95 0.33
C ILE A 244 -6.21 -5.18 -0.57
N VAL A 245 -7.08 -6.16 -0.36
CA VAL A 245 -7.15 -7.39 -1.16
C VAL A 245 -8.62 -7.60 -1.51
N ASN A 246 -8.95 -7.66 -2.80
CA ASN A 246 -10.33 -7.76 -3.23
C ASN A 246 -10.47 -8.73 -4.40
N ASP A 247 -11.66 -9.25 -4.63
CA ASP A 247 -12.00 -10.03 -5.81
C ASP A 247 -13.44 -9.71 -6.26
N THR A 248 -14.08 -10.66 -6.95
CA THR A 248 -15.49 -10.58 -7.37
C THR A 248 -16.51 -10.71 -6.24
N HIS A 249 -16.11 -11.21 -5.07
CA HIS A 249 -16.98 -11.65 -3.98
C HIS A 249 -16.79 -10.82 -2.71
N GLY A 250 -15.60 -10.32 -2.43
CA GLY A 250 -15.30 -9.55 -1.23
C GLY A 250 -14.16 -8.54 -1.37
N CYS A 251 -14.10 -7.63 -0.40
CA CYS A 251 -12.99 -6.71 -0.20
C CYS A 251 -12.50 -6.84 1.23
N PHE A 252 -11.19 -6.97 1.40
CA PHE A 252 -10.51 -7.16 2.66
C PHE A 252 -9.50 -6.02 2.83
N ILE A 253 -9.53 -5.35 3.97
CA ILE A 253 -8.65 -4.22 4.27
C ILE A 253 -7.95 -4.49 5.60
N GLY A 254 -6.64 -4.28 5.69
CA GLY A 254 -5.94 -4.40 6.96
C GLY A 254 -6.44 -3.38 7.98
N VAL A 255 -6.58 -3.82 9.23
CA VAL A 255 -7.18 -3.02 10.31
C VAL A 255 -6.38 -1.77 10.66
N ASP A 256 -5.07 -1.74 10.37
CA ASP A 256 -4.19 -0.61 10.68
C ASP A 256 -4.66 0.68 9.98
N HIS A 257 -5.28 0.55 8.80
CA HIS A 257 -5.83 1.68 8.06
C HIS A 257 -7.02 2.32 8.77
N ILE A 258 -7.75 1.61 9.63
CA ILE A 258 -8.78 2.23 10.46
C ILE A 258 -8.12 3.20 11.43
N ARG A 259 -7.11 2.74 12.19
CA ARG A 259 -6.43 3.55 13.19
C ARG A 259 -5.69 4.72 12.55
N GLU A 260 -4.99 4.50 11.45
CA GLU A 260 -4.32 5.57 10.69
C GLU A 260 -5.30 6.69 10.34
N ASN A 261 -6.44 6.35 9.74
CA ASN A 261 -7.40 7.36 9.33
C ASN A 261 -8.06 8.06 10.52
N MET A 262 -8.33 7.35 11.61
CA MET A 262 -8.83 8.00 12.83
C MET A 262 -7.86 9.06 13.34
N VAL A 263 -6.58 8.71 13.45
CA VAL A 263 -5.53 9.60 13.99
C VAL A 263 -5.23 10.75 13.04
N ARG A 264 -5.12 10.48 11.73
CA ARG A 264 -4.73 11.50 10.75
C ARG A 264 -5.88 12.41 10.32
N LEU A 265 -7.12 11.94 10.41
CA LEU A 265 -8.30 12.71 9.99
C LEU A 265 -9.14 13.24 11.15
N GLY A 266 -8.87 12.83 12.39
CA GLY A 266 -9.70 13.18 13.54
C GLY A 266 -11.10 12.61 13.44
N LEU A 267 -11.23 11.34 13.04
CA LEU A 267 -12.51 10.66 12.86
C LEU A 267 -12.67 9.53 13.88
N THR A 268 -13.92 9.13 14.12
CA THR A 268 -14.24 7.92 14.87
C THR A 268 -14.06 6.67 14.02
N LYS A 269 -13.97 5.50 14.68
CA LYS A 269 -13.89 4.19 14.01
C LYS A 269 -15.04 3.99 13.03
N ASP A 270 -16.27 4.28 13.47
CA ASP A 270 -17.48 4.05 12.67
C ASP A 270 -17.55 4.96 11.44
N GLU A 271 -17.13 6.22 11.57
CA GLU A 271 -17.04 7.15 10.45
C GLU A 271 -15.99 6.71 9.42
N VAL A 272 -14.82 6.24 9.87
CA VAL A 272 -13.79 5.70 8.98
C VAL A 272 -14.28 4.45 8.24
N ILE A 273 -14.94 3.52 8.93
CA ILE A 273 -15.54 2.33 8.32
C ILE A 273 -16.59 2.75 7.28
N ALA A 274 -17.47 3.69 7.61
CA ALA A 274 -18.50 4.18 6.70
C ALA A 274 -17.91 4.86 5.45
N LEU A 275 -16.81 5.60 5.60
CA LEU A 275 -16.08 6.19 4.47
C LEU A 275 -15.44 5.10 3.60
N PHE A 276 -14.80 4.09 4.18
CA PHE A 276 -14.26 2.96 3.41
C PHE A 276 -15.36 2.23 2.66
N GLN A 277 -16.50 1.97 3.32
CA GLN A 277 -17.66 1.33 2.70
C GLN A 277 -18.24 2.16 1.56
N SER A 278 -18.25 3.49 1.69
CA SER A 278 -18.67 4.36 0.59
C SER A 278 -17.67 4.33 -0.58
N GLU A 279 -16.37 4.39 -0.34
CA GLU A 279 -15.37 4.44 -1.42
C GLU A 279 -15.06 3.09 -2.08
N PHE A 280 -15.18 1.98 -1.34
CA PHE A 280 -14.82 0.64 -1.82
C PHE A 280 -15.99 -0.36 -1.85
N GLY A 281 -17.16 0.01 -1.34
CA GLY A 281 -18.39 -0.79 -1.36
C GLY A 281 -18.80 -1.36 0.00
N GLU A 282 -20.06 -1.81 0.12
CA GLU A 282 -20.70 -2.18 1.39
C GLU A 282 -20.20 -3.51 2.02
N HIS A 283 -19.40 -4.30 1.30
CA HIS A 283 -18.99 -5.66 1.71
C HIS A 283 -17.53 -5.78 2.11
N ILE A 284 -17.02 -4.79 2.84
CA ILE A 284 -15.64 -4.79 3.35
C ILE A 284 -15.56 -5.64 4.62
N GLU A 285 -14.49 -6.43 4.73
CA GLU A 285 -14.05 -7.09 5.96
C GLU A 285 -12.71 -6.49 6.39
N PHE A 286 -12.57 -6.12 7.65
CA PHE A 286 -11.32 -5.58 8.17
C PHE A 286 -10.52 -6.70 8.85
N MET A 287 -9.29 -6.88 8.39
CA MET A 287 -8.43 -8.00 8.76
C MET A 287 -7.48 -7.57 9.88
N GLY A 288 -7.61 -8.21 11.04
CA GLY A 288 -6.78 -7.97 12.21
C GLY A 288 -7.59 -7.57 13.44
N SER A 289 -6.88 -7.24 14.51
CA SER A 289 -7.45 -6.80 15.78
C SER A 289 -7.30 -5.30 15.94
N PHE A 290 -8.42 -4.57 15.94
CA PHE A 290 -8.41 -3.12 16.06
C PHE A 290 -7.90 -2.67 17.44
N GLU A 291 -8.20 -3.47 18.46
CA GLU A 291 -7.82 -3.27 19.85
C GLU A 291 -6.31 -3.34 20.04
N ASP A 292 -5.61 -4.11 19.20
CA ASP A 292 -4.15 -4.27 19.23
C ASP A 292 -3.41 -3.26 18.35
N THR A 293 -4.14 -2.38 17.66
CA THR A 293 -3.59 -1.40 16.72
C THR A 293 -3.39 -0.04 17.39
N ASP A 294 -2.15 0.45 17.35
CA ASP A 294 -1.78 1.80 17.77
C ASP A 294 -0.99 2.54 16.69
N TYR A 295 -1.18 3.86 16.57
CA TYR A 295 -0.60 4.66 15.49
C TYR A 295 -0.04 5.98 16.02
N HIS A 296 1.25 6.23 15.78
CA HIS A 296 1.91 7.42 16.28
C HIS A 296 1.73 8.60 15.29
N PRO A 297 1.14 9.73 15.72
CA PRO A 297 0.84 10.86 14.82
C PRO A 297 2.09 11.56 14.27
N GLY A 298 3.25 11.42 14.93
CA GLY A 298 4.50 12.07 14.51
C GLY A 298 5.33 11.29 13.49
N ASP A 299 5.21 9.95 13.47
CA ASP A 299 6.05 9.09 12.63
C ASP A 299 5.30 8.51 11.42
N PHE A 300 3.99 8.78 11.34
CA PHE A 300 3.09 8.26 10.30
C PHE A 300 3.21 6.74 10.09
N ARG A 301 3.42 6.00 11.18
CA ARG A 301 3.57 4.55 11.19
C ARG A 301 2.85 3.93 12.40
N PRO A 302 2.34 2.70 12.27
CA PRO A 302 1.82 1.96 13.41
C PRO A 302 2.92 1.72 14.45
N TYR A 303 2.62 1.98 15.71
CA TYR A 303 3.47 1.64 16.86
C TYR A 303 3.34 0.15 17.18
N SER A 304 2.11 -0.35 17.17
CA SER A 304 1.76 -1.77 17.15
C SER A 304 0.74 -2.03 16.05
N SER A 305 0.93 -3.13 15.33
CA SER A 305 0.02 -3.55 14.25
C SER A 305 -0.98 -4.57 14.79
N GLY A 306 -2.26 -4.37 14.45
CA GLY A 306 -3.30 -5.37 14.68
C GLY A 306 -3.28 -6.52 13.67
N GLN A 307 -2.40 -6.42 12.66
CA GLN A 307 -2.32 -7.32 11.52
C GLN A 307 -1.24 -8.39 11.71
N ALA A 308 -1.37 -9.50 10.98
CA ALA A 308 -0.34 -10.53 10.92
C ALA A 308 0.94 -10.06 10.21
N SER A 309 0.88 -9.01 9.40
CA SER A 309 2.02 -8.33 8.77
C SER A 309 1.61 -6.89 8.45
N PHE A 310 2.59 -6.02 8.20
CA PHE A 310 2.34 -4.61 7.91
C PHE A 310 1.40 -4.42 6.70
N HIS A 311 1.45 -5.31 5.70
CA HIS A 311 0.46 -5.42 4.63
C HIS A 311 -0.20 -6.79 4.59
N ILE A 312 -1.52 -6.81 4.44
CA ILE A 312 -2.27 -8.07 4.37
C ILE A 312 -2.05 -8.84 3.05
N ASP A 313 -1.54 -8.23 1.98
CA ASP A 313 -1.21 -8.95 0.74
C ASP A 313 0.04 -9.84 0.84
N LEU A 314 0.78 -9.73 1.94
CA LEU A 314 1.82 -10.68 2.30
C LEU A 314 1.20 -11.94 2.91
N ASP A 315 0.04 -11.83 3.54
CA ASP A 315 -0.58 -12.92 4.31
C ASP A 315 -1.75 -13.59 3.57
N LEU A 316 -2.41 -12.85 2.68
CA LEU A 316 -3.65 -13.24 2.04
C LEU A 316 -3.65 -12.83 0.56
N HIS A 317 -4.08 -13.76 -0.30
CA HIS A 317 -4.42 -13.45 -1.68
C HIS A 317 -5.75 -14.09 -2.07
N VAL A 318 -6.72 -13.29 -2.52
CA VAL A 318 -8.02 -13.82 -2.96
C VAL A 318 -8.00 -14.10 -4.46
N LEU A 319 -8.42 -15.31 -4.84
CA LEU A 319 -8.46 -15.77 -6.23
C LEU A 319 -9.83 -15.57 -6.88
N GLY A 320 -10.85 -15.25 -6.08
CA GLY A 320 -12.24 -15.20 -6.52
C GLY A 320 -12.82 -16.58 -6.80
N GLN A 321 -13.97 -16.57 -7.47
CA GLN A 321 -14.66 -17.79 -7.88
C GLN A 321 -14.05 -18.31 -9.19
N LEU A 322 -13.44 -19.51 -9.13
CA LEU A 322 -12.77 -20.12 -10.29
C LEU A 322 -13.74 -20.83 -11.23
N ASP A 323 -14.75 -21.49 -10.67
CA ASP A 323 -15.91 -22.08 -11.35
C ASP A 323 -17.20 -21.54 -10.73
N LYS A 324 -18.20 -21.22 -11.56
CA LYS A 324 -19.51 -20.68 -11.15
C LYS A 324 -20.26 -21.53 -10.10
N ASN A 325 -19.93 -22.82 -9.98
CA ASN A 325 -20.57 -23.76 -9.06
C ASN A 325 -19.75 -24.01 -7.78
N GLU A 326 -18.55 -23.43 -7.67
CA GLU A 326 -17.65 -23.63 -6.53
C GLU A 326 -17.59 -22.38 -5.65
N PRO A 327 -17.26 -22.52 -4.34
CA PRO A 327 -17.00 -21.38 -3.49
C PRO A 327 -15.78 -20.57 -3.99
N PRO A 328 -15.72 -19.25 -3.70
CA PRO A 328 -14.52 -18.46 -3.98
C PRO A 328 -13.33 -19.00 -3.17
N VAL A 329 -12.12 -18.83 -3.72
CA VAL A 329 -10.90 -19.40 -3.13
C VAL A 329 -9.99 -18.28 -2.64
N ALA A 330 -9.40 -18.48 -1.46
CA ALA A 330 -8.37 -17.61 -0.91
C ALA A 330 -7.13 -18.40 -0.53
N LEU A 331 -5.96 -17.82 -0.79
CA LEU A 331 -4.67 -18.28 -0.29
C LEU A 331 -4.40 -17.59 1.04
N LEU A 332 -3.95 -18.35 2.03
CA LEU A 332 -3.57 -17.82 3.34
C LEU A 332 -2.18 -18.34 3.72
N ALA A 333 -1.32 -17.43 4.19
CA ALA A 333 0.00 -17.77 4.68
C ALA A 333 -0.10 -18.71 5.89
N SER A 334 0.79 -19.71 5.94
CA SER A 334 0.88 -20.68 7.03
C SER A 334 2.32 -20.81 7.52
N PRO A 335 2.64 -20.13 8.64
CA PRO A 335 3.91 -20.30 9.34
C PRO A 335 4.16 -21.73 9.78
N GLU A 336 3.12 -22.46 10.18
CA GLU A 336 3.21 -23.87 10.56
C GLU A 336 3.74 -24.75 9.42
N ILE A 337 3.24 -24.55 8.19
CA ILE A 337 3.77 -25.26 7.01
C ILE A 337 5.19 -24.76 6.70
N GLY A 338 5.47 -23.47 6.80
CA GLY A 338 6.80 -22.92 6.54
C GLY A 338 7.88 -23.48 7.47
N LEU A 339 7.57 -23.61 8.77
CA LEU A 339 8.48 -24.15 9.79
C LEU A 339 8.91 -25.59 9.52
N GLN A 340 8.08 -26.39 8.84
CA GLN A 340 8.45 -27.75 8.41
C GLN A 340 9.66 -27.77 7.47
N PHE A 341 9.97 -26.65 6.81
CA PHE A 341 11.10 -26.50 5.89
C PHE A 341 12.25 -25.67 6.48
N SER A 342 12.18 -25.30 7.76
CA SER A 342 13.20 -24.50 8.45
C SER A 342 14.60 -25.11 8.31
N GLU A 343 14.76 -26.43 8.49
CA GLU A 343 16.06 -27.11 8.29
C GLU A 343 16.59 -27.00 6.86
N SER A 344 15.71 -27.12 5.86
CA SER A 344 16.10 -26.97 4.44
C SER A 344 16.57 -25.54 4.15
N ILE A 345 15.86 -24.54 4.68
CA ILE A 345 16.24 -23.13 4.56
C ILE A 345 17.55 -22.87 5.29
N LEU A 346 17.65 -23.31 6.54
CA LEU A 346 18.83 -23.19 7.39
C LEU A 346 20.00 -24.03 6.90
N SER A 347 19.87 -24.90 5.90
CA SER A 347 21.01 -25.55 5.23
C SER A 347 21.68 -24.64 4.20
N LEU A 348 21.01 -23.57 3.77
CA LEU A 348 21.49 -22.68 2.73
C LEU A 348 22.65 -21.84 3.25
N ARG A 349 23.86 -22.18 2.80
CA ARG A 349 25.09 -21.47 3.17
C ARG A 349 25.00 -19.95 2.95
N LYS A 350 24.31 -19.51 1.89
CA LYS A 350 24.12 -18.09 1.57
C LYS A 350 23.41 -17.27 2.67
N LEU A 351 22.68 -17.91 3.57
CA LEU A 351 21.95 -17.21 4.64
C LEU A 351 22.83 -16.94 5.86
N VAL A 352 23.86 -17.75 6.10
CA VAL A 352 24.66 -17.71 7.34
C VAL A 352 26.14 -17.43 7.12
N HIS A 353 26.61 -17.55 5.89
CA HIS A 353 28.00 -17.31 5.55
C HIS A 353 28.30 -15.81 5.47
N ASP A 354 29.56 -15.44 5.71
CA ASP A 354 30.04 -14.05 5.73
C ASP A 354 29.22 -13.14 6.67
N HIS A 355 28.81 -13.69 7.81
CA HIS A 355 28.14 -12.98 8.89
C HIS A 355 29.10 -12.70 10.05
N PHE A 356 28.78 -11.73 10.92
CA PHE A 356 29.58 -11.46 12.12
C PHE A 356 29.46 -12.56 13.19
N LEU A 357 28.48 -13.45 13.05
CA LEU A 357 28.30 -14.66 13.86
C LEU A 357 28.96 -15.85 13.16
N THR A 358 29.32 -16.88 13.95
CA THR A 358 29.65 -18.20 13.38
C THR A 358 28.43 -18.78 12.67
N GLU A 359 28.64 -19.65 11.68
CA GLU A 359 27.52 -20.27 10.96
C GLU A 359 26.55 -21.02 11.89
N GLU A 360 27.07 -21.65 12.95
CA GLU A 360 26.27 -22.32 13.99
C GLU A 360 25.35 -21.35 14.73
N HIS A 361 25.91 -20.29 15.35
CA HIS A 361 25.11 -19.31 16.08
C HIS A 361 24.14 -18.54 15.15
N ALA A 362 24.53 -18.28 13.90
CA ALA A 362 23.63 -17.68 12.92
C ALA A 362 22.42 -18.58 12.64
N ARG A 363 22.61 -19.90 12.49
CA ARG A 363 21.49 -20.85 12.31
C ARG A 363 20.59 -20.89 13.55
N GLU A 364 21.17 -20.95 14.75
CA GLU A 364 20.42 -20.95 16.00
C GLU A 364 19.56 -19.70 16.13
N HIS A 365 20.14 -18.52 15.89
CA HIS A 365 19.42 -17.26 15.97
C HIS A 365 18.32 -17.15 14.92
N ILE A 366 18.60 -17.43 13.64
CA ILE A 366 17.58 -17.40 12.59
C ILE A 366 16.45 -18.40 12.90
N SER A 367 16.79 -19.59 13.39
CA SER A 367 15.79 -20.58 13.82
C SER A 367 14.90 -20.04 14.93
N PHE A 368 15.49 -19.43 15.96
CA PHE A 368 14.75 -18.81 17.05
C PHE A 368 13.79 -17.72 16.56
N GLU A 369 14.28 -16.80 15.71
CA GLU A 369 13.46 -15.74 15.12
C GLU A 369 12.29 -16.28 14.29
N TYR A 370 12.52 -17.32 13.48
CA TYR A 370 11.46 -17.98 12.73
C TYR A 370 10.36 -18.57 13.62
N HIS A 371 10.73 -19.23 14.72
CA HIS A 371 9.74 -19.81 15.63
C HIS A 371 9.00 -18.71 16.39
N SER A 372 9.71 -17.72 16.92
CA SER A 372 9.13 -16.59 17.66
C SER A 372 8.12 -15.82 16.80
N TYR A 373 8.50 -15.45 15.57
CA TYR A 373 7.62 -14.68 14.70
C TYR A 373 6.46 -15.51 14.13
N ALA A 374 6.66 -16.81 13.90
CA ALA A 374 5.58 -17.72 13.54
C ALA A 374 4.53 -17.83 14.65
N GLU A 375 4.96 -17.94 15.91
CA GLU A 375 4.08 -17.96 17.08
C GLU A 375 3.29 -16.66 17.22
N GLU A 376 3.93 -15.49 17.06
CA GLU A 376 3.23 -14.19 17.12
C GLU A 376 2.12 -14.10 16.06
N ARG A 377 2.41 -14.51 14.83
CA ARG A 377 1.48 -14.34 13.69
C ARG A 377 0.34 -15.35 13.67
N HIS A 378 0.52 -16.51 14.31
CA HIS A 378 -0.41 -17.64 14.20
C HIS A 378 -1.85 -17.28 14.56
N GLU A 379 -2.05 -16.62 15.71
CA GLU A 379 -3.40 -16.28 16.18
C GLU A 379 -4.10 -15.24 15.28
N ARG A 380 -3.32 -14.30 14.72
CA ARG A 380 -3.84 -13.32 13.76
C ARG A 380 -4.26 -14.01 12.46
N LEU A 381 -3.47 -14.96 11.96
CA LEU A 381 -3.79 -15.73 10.75
C LEU A 381 -4.99 -16.68 10.94
N LYS A 382 -5.20 -17.25 12.14
CA LYS A 382 -6.44 -17.99 12.46
C LYS A 382 -7.68 -17.09 12.37
N THR A 383 -7.56 -15.85 12.82
CA THR A 383 -8.64 -14.86 12.69
C THR A 383 -8.92 -14.56 11.24
N TYR A 384 -7.88 -14.42 10.41
CA TYR A 384 -8.02 -14.20 8.95
C TYR A 384 -8.75 -15.37 8.29
N ARG A 385 -8.35 -16.60 8.59
CA ARG A 385 -9.03 -17.81 8.14
C ARG A 385 -10.52 -17.79 8.47
N LYS A 386 -10.86 -17.54 9.73
CA LYS A 386 -12.25 -17.53 10.19
C LYS A 386 -13.07 -16.46 9.46
N ALA A 387 -12.51 -15.27 9.25
CA ALA A 387 -13.17 -14.20 8.50
C ALA A 387 -13.46 -14.62 7.05
N LEU A 388 -12.48 -15.22 6.37
CA LEU A 388 -12.63 -15.75 5.01
C LEU A 388 -13.68 -16.86 4.92
N GLU A 389 -13.61 -17.86 5.81
CA GLU A 389 -14.57 -18.98 5.85
C GLU A 389 -15.99 -18.51 6.16
N THR A 390 -16.15 -17.52 7.05
CA THR A 390 -17.45 -16.88 7.34
C THR A 390 -18.04 -16.19 6.11
N ARG A 391 -17.18 -15.63 5.25
CA ARG A 391 -17.57 -15.04 3.96
C ARG A 391 -17.76 -16.08 2.85
N GLY A 392 -17.65 -17.38 3.16
CA GLY A 392 -17.90 -18.49 2.24
C GLY A 392 -16.69 -18.88 1.39
N TYR A 393 -15.49 -18.41 1.72
CA TYR A 393 -14.29 -18.80 1.00
C TYR A 393 -13.83 -20.20 1.39
N ARG A 394 -13.35 -20.94 0.39
CA ARG A 394 -12.44 -22.06 0.62
C ARG A 394 -11.03 -21.52 0.80
N VAL A 395 -10.46 -21.73 1.99
CA VAL A 395 -9.10 -21.27 2.32
C VAL A 395 -8.09 -22.37 2.03
N VAL A 396 -7.05 -22.05 1.27
CA VAL A 396 -5.91 -22.92 0.98
C VAL A 396 -4.66 -22.33 1.61
N GLU A 397 -3.98 -23.14 2.42
CA GLU A 397 -2.77 -22.72 3.10
C GLU A 397 -1.55 -22.80 2.18
N VAL A 398 -0.73 -21.76 2.25
CA VAL A 398 0.51 -21.63 1.49
C VAL A 398 1.66 -21.51 2.48
N PRO A 399 2.78 -22.25 2.30
CA PRO A 399 3.93 -22.11 3.18
C PRO A 399 4.38 -20.67 3.29
N ASP A 400 4.74 -20.24 4.50
CA ASP A 400 5.24 -18.90 4.76
C ASP A 400 6.27 -18.96 5.88
N LEU A 401 7.43 -18.32 5.72
CA LEU A 401 8.43 -18.27 6.78
C LEU A 401 9.21 -16.95 6.69
N ARG A 402 9.30 -16.23 7.81
CA ARG A 402 9.84 -14.86 7.89
C ARG A 402 10.39 -14.61 9.27
N ILE A 403 11.23 -13.59 9.41
CA ILE A 403 11.63 -13.05 10.72
C ILE A 403 10.92 -11.72 10.99
N ASP A 404 11.00 -11.22 12.22
CA ASP A 404 10.49 -9.90 12.53
C ASP A 404 11.34 -8.82 11.80
N PRO A 405 10.73 -7.94 10.98
CA PRO A 405 11.45 -6.88 10.30
C PRO A 405 12.10 -5.85 11.24
N ARG A 406 11.66 -5.74 12.51
CA ARG A 406 12.17 -4.79 13.50
C ARG A 406 13.55 -5.19 14.06
N ASP A 407 13.81 -6.50 14.15
CA ASP A 407 14.99 -7.06 14.81
C ASP A 407 15.96 -7.74 13.82
N ASN A 408 15.92 -7.36 12.54
CA ASN A 408 16.71 -8.00 11.50
C ASN A 408 18.22 -7.65 11.57
N LEU A 409 18.95 -8.40 12.40
CA LEU A 409 20.42 -8.38 12.48
C LEU A 409 21.10 -8.82 11.18
N PHE A 410 20.36 -9.43 10.26
CA PHE A 410 20.84 -10.01 9.00
C PHE A 410 20.43 -9.17 7.78
N SER A 411 20.11 -7.88 7.96
CA SER A 411 19.51 -6.93 6.99
C SER A 411 20.01 -6.93 5.53
N THR A 412 21.15 -7.57 5.23
CA THR A 412 21.68 -7.79 3.86
C THR A 412 21.24 -9.12 3.23
N ARG A 413 20.49 -9.95 3.96
CA ARG A 413 20.03 -11.28 3.57
C ARG A 413 18.52 -11.29 3.54
N ASN A 414 17.96 -11.94 2.52
CA ASN A 414 16.54 -12.25 2.53
C ASN A 414 16.30 -13.45 3.45
N LEU A 415 15.53 -13.24 4.51
CA LEU A 415 15.06 -14.27 5.43
C LEU A 415 13.53 -14.44 5.36
N ASP A 416 12.89 -13.79 4.38
CA ASP A 416 11.46 -13.79 4.21
C ASP A 416 11.06 -14.54 2.92
N PHE A 417 10.26 -15.57 3.11
CA PHE A 417 9.77 -16.49 2.09
C PHE A 417 8.25 -16.40 1.99
N ILE A 418 7.79 -15.45 1.18
CA ILE A 418 6.40 -14.98 1.13
C ILE A 418 5.72 -15.48 -0.15
N TYR A 419 4.85 -16.47 -0.03
CA TYR A 419 4.17 -17.10 -1.16
C TYR A 419 2.72 -16.65 -1.37
N CYS A 420 2.17 -15.76 -0.53
CA CYS A 420 0.89 -15.11 -0.84
C CYS A 420 1.05 -13.85 -1.70
N ASN A 421 2.26 -13.27 -1.78
CA ASN A 421 2.49 -12.05 -2.56
C ASN A 421 2.66 -12.36 -4.07
N VAL A 422 1.55 -12.76 -4.69
CA VAL A 422 1.50 -13.27 -6.06
C VAL A 422 0.61 -12.41 -6.96
N LEU A 423 0.78 -12.57 -8.28
CA LEU A 423 -0.21 -12.10 -9.25
C LEU A 423 -1.12 -13.24 -9.65
N SER A 424 -2.39 -12.95 -9.87
CA SER A 424 -3.34 -13.92 -10.41
C SER A 424 -4.09 -13.35 -11.60
N GLY A 425 -4.42 -14.22 -12.55
CA GLY A 425 -5.25 -13.89 -13.69
C GLY A 425 -5.41 -15.07 -14.63
N ASN A 426 -6.31 -14.94 -15.60
CA ASN A 426 -6.51 -15.93 -16.63
C ASN A 426 -5.32 -15.86 -17.60
N HIS A 427 -4.65 -17.00 -17.77
CA HIS A 427 -3.53 -17.15 -18.69
C HIS A 427 -3.87 -18.28 -19.65
N ARG A 428 -3.87 -17.98 -20.96
CA ARG A 428 -4.17 -18.97 -22.01
C ARG A 428 -5.46 -19.77 -21.75
N GLY A 429 -6.48 -19.09 -21.24
CA GLY A 429 -7.82 -19.66 -20.97
C GLY A 429 -8.00 -20.29 -19.59
N SER A 430 -6.97 -20.35 -18.74
CA SER A 430 -7.04 -21.04 -17.45
C SER A 430 -6.73 -20.13 -16.25
N PRO A 431 -7.39 -20.30 -15.09
CA PRO A 431 -7.01 -19.60 -13.87
C PRO A 431 -5.57 -19.89 -13.48
N THR A 432 -4.78 -18.84 -13.30
CA THR A 432 -3.33 -18.96 -13.13
C THR A 432 -2.80 -18.06 -12.03
N ILE A 433 -1.83 -18.59 -11.27
CA ILE A 433 -1.00 -17.85 -10.32
C ILE A 433 0.40 -17.69 -10.92
N PHE A 434 0.86 -16.44 -10.95
CA PHE A 434 2.22 -16.06 -11.26
C PHE A 434 2.94 -15.74 -9.97
N TYR A 435 4.07 -16.41 -9.72
CA TYR A 435 4.82 -16.22 -8.48
C TYR A 435 6.33 -16.17 -8.75
N LEU A 436 7.07 -15.68 -7.76
CA LEU A 436 8.52 -15.70 -7.73
C LEU A 436 9.00 -16.84 -6.82
N PRO A 437 9.80 -17.79 -7.32
CA PRO A 437 10.39 -18.81 -6.47
C PRO A 437 11.52 -18.21 -5.64
N TYR A 438 11.82 -18.81 -4.48
CA TYR A 438 12.90 -18.37 -3.58
C TYR A 438 14.20 -19.18 -3.73
N ALA A 439 14.20 -20.19 -4.63
CA ALA A 439 15.28 -21.16 -4.81
C ALA A 439 15.54 -21.96 -3.52
N VAL A 440 14.45 -22.44 -2.93
CA VAL A 440 14.42 -23.41 -1.84
C VAL A 440 13.55 -24.55 -2.31
N ASP A 441 14.14 -25.51 -3.03
CA ASP A 441 13.41 -26.48 -3.87
C ASP A 441 12.20 -27.14 -3.20
N GLN A 442 12.33 -27.56 -1.93
CA GLN A 442 11.24 -28.23 -1.21
C GLN A 442 10.10 -27.25 -0.86
N LEU A 443 10.45 -26.05 -0.41
CA LEU A 443 9.51 -24.99 -0.06
C LEU A 443 8.79 -24.46 -1.30
N ASP A 444 9.54 -24.20 -2.38
CA ASP A 444 9.00 -23.77 -3.67
C ASP A 444 8.00 -24.80 -4.21
N LYS A 445 8.34 -26.11 -4.16
CA LYS A 445 7.43 -27.19 -4.59
C LYS A 445 6.17 -27.25 -3.74
N ARG A 446 6.27 -27.05 -2.42
CA ARG A 446 5.11 -27.04 -1.53
C ARG A 446 4.17 -25.88 -1.85
N ALA A 447 4.71 -24.68 -2.12
CA ALA A 447 3.93 -23.53 -2.55
C ALA A 447 3.21 -23.80 -3.88
N GLU A 448 3.91 -24.34 -4.88
CA GLU A 448 3.29 -24.74 -6.15
C GLU A 448 2.16 -25.76 -5.95
N GLN A 449 2.34 -26.71 -5.03
CA GLN A 449 1.30 -27.68 -4.69
C GLN A 449 0.06 -26.98 -4.10
N SER A 450 0.24 -26.06 -3.14
CA SER A 450 -0.87 -25.25 -2.59
C SER A 450 -1.63 -24.51 -3.69
N TYR A 451 -0.94 -23.91 -4.65
CA TYR A 451 -1.60 -23.21 -5.76
C TYR A 451 -2.40 -24.17 -6.67
N ARG A 452 -1.90 -25.39 -6.91
CA ARG A 452 -2.64 -26.41 -7.66
C ARG A 452 -3.85 -26.92 -6.87
N GLU A 453 -3.73 -27.09 -5.56
CA GLU A 453 -4.84 -27.41 -4.64
C GLU A 453 -5.89 -26.29 -4.60
N ALA A 454 -5.47 -25.05 -4.84
CA ALA A 454 -6.38 -23.92 -5.01
C ALA A 454 -7.15 -23.96 -6.34
N GLY A 455 -6.76 -24.80 -7.30
CA GLY A 455 -7.40 -24.93 -8.61
C GLY A 455 -6.76 -24.05 -9.69
N CYS A 456 -5.53 -23.59 -9.47
CA CYS A 456 -4.82 -22.75 -10.42
C CYS A 456 -3.69 -23.49 -11.15
N ASN A 457 -3.47 -23.10 -12.40
CA ASN A 457 -2.18 -23.31 -13.05
C ASN A 457 -1.12 -22.45 -12.37
N VAL A 458 0.13 -22.90 -12.45
CA VAL A 458 1.24 -22.25 -11.77
C VAL A 458 2.31 -21.85 -12.78
N VAL A 459 2.65 -20.58 -12.79
CA VAL A 459 3.68 -20.02 -13.67
C VAL A 459 4.74 -19.31 -12.84
N LYS A 460 5.99 -19.74 -13.01
CA LYS A 460 7.16 -19.07 -12.42
C LYS A 460 7.51 -17.86 -13.26
N VAL A 461 7.51 -16.67 -12.65
CA VAL A 461 7.97 -15.44 -13.32
C VAL A 461 9.50 -15.46 -13.50
N SER A 462 10.24 -16.16 -12.63
CA SER A 462 11.68 -16.35 -12.75
C SER A 462 12.05 -17.81 -12.55
N GLN A 463 13.06 -18.30 -13.27
CA GLN A 463 13.62 -19.64 -13.08
C GLN A 463 14.55 -19.73 -11.86
N THR A 464 14.99 -18.59 -11.33
CA THR A 464 15.89 -18.53 -10.17
C THR A 464 15.28 -17.68 -9.05
N GLY A 465 15.76 -17.89 -7.82
CA GLY A 465 15.37 -17.08 -6.67
C GLY A 465 15.97 -15.68 -6.62
N ARG A 466 16.78 -15.27 -7.61
CA ARG A 466 17.46 -13.97 -7.60
C ARG A 466 16.46 -12.80 -7.49
N LEU A 467 15.39 -12.84 -8.27
CA LEU A 467 14.43 -11.74 -8.32
C LEU A 467 13.62 -11.63 -7.02
N ALA A 468 13.15 -12.76 -6.48
CA ALA A 468 12.49 -12.79 -5.16
C ALA A 468 13.39 -12.20 -4.08
N ASN A 469 14.66 -12.64 -4.01
CA ASN A 469 15.60 -12.16 -3.00
C ASN A 469 15.91 -10.66 -3.16
N LEU A 470 16.02 -10.15 -4.40
CA LEU A 470 16.25 -8.72 -4.62
C LEU A 470 15.06 -7.86 -4.18
N LEU A 471 13.83 -8.27 -4.50
CA LEU A 471 12.63 -7.51 -4.10
C LEU A 471 12.42 -7.56 -2.58
N MET A 472 12.67 -8.72 -1.95
CA MET A 472 12.52 -8.84 -0.50
C MET A 472 13.53 -8.04 0.30
N LEU A 473 14.71 -7.70 -0.24
CA LEU A 473 15.61 -6.73 0.42
C LEU A 473 14.99 -5.33 0.56
N PHE A 474 13.91 -5.06 -0.19
CA PHE A 474 13.12 -3.84 -0.07
C PHE A 474 11.78 -4.07 0.65
N ASN A 475 11.61 -5.22 1.32
CA ASN A 475 10.40 -5.64 2.03
C ASN A 475 9.15 -5.75 1.13
N GLY A 476 9.31 -6.24 -0.10
CA GLY A 476 8.15 -6.46 -0.99
C GLY A 476 8.33 -7.63 -1.95
N GLY A 477 7.21 -8.15 -2.44
CA GLY A 477 7.17 -9.26 -3.40
C GLY A 477 6.69 -8.84 -4.79
N LEU A 478 6.21 -9.83 -5.54
CA LEU A 478 5.75 -9.62 -6.92
C LEU A 478 4.53 -8.69 -6.99
N ARG A 479 3.56 -8.88 -6.09
CA ARG A 479 2.32 -8.11 -6.05
C ARG A 479 2.59 -6.68 -5.60
N CYS A 480 3.47 -6.46 -4.61
CA CYS A 480 3.86 -5.12 -4.18
C CYS A 480 4.40 -4.26 -5.34
N ALA A 481 5.19 -4.87 -6.22
CA ALA A 481 5.79 -4.20 -7.38
C ALA A 481 4.83 -3.99 -8.57
N CYS A 482 3.64 -4.62 -8.56
CA CYS A 482 2.74 -4.68 -9.71
C CYS A 482 1.30 -4.29 -9.33
N SER A 483 0.82 -3.17 -9.85
CA SER A 483 -0.59 -2.76 -9.69
C SER A 483 -1.42 -3.20 -10.89
N GLN A 484 -2.44 -4.04 -10.65
CA GLN A 484 -3.33 -4.53 -11.70
C GLN A 484 -4.43 -3.50 -12.03
N ILE A 485 -4.67 -3.26 -13.32
CA ILE A 485 -5.73 -2.35 -13.78
C ILE A 485 -6.66 -3.11 -14.74
N TYR A 486 -7.98 -3.01 -14.52
CA TYR A 486 -9.02 -3.83 -15.15
C TYR A 486 -10.16 -3.03 -15.77
#